data_AF-A0A957G324-F1
#
_entry.id   AF-A0A957G324-F1
#
_cell.length_a   1.000
_cell.length_b   1.000
_cell.length_c   1.000
_cell.angle_alpha   90.00
_cell.angle_beta   90.00
_cell.angle_gamma   90.00
#
_symmetry.space_group_name_H-M   'P 1'
#
loop_
_entity.id
_entity.type
_entity.pdbx_description
1 polymer ?
#
loop_
_entity_poly.entity_id
_entity_poly.type
_entity_poly.pdbx_seq_one_letter_code
_entity_poly.pdbx_strand_id
1 'polypeptide(L)'
;REYFMLGTGVALWVSWQVPTALGIWLGGAVPASWQLDFTLPLTFIALIMPLLKERPQLGAALTAGVVGLAGNALPYKLGLVLATFAGIAAGLLLERWGRGGQHA
;
A
#
# COMPACT_ATOMS: atom_id res chain seq x y z
N ARG A 1 24.06 7.11 24.92
CA ARG A 1 23.32 6.80 23.66
C ARG A 1 22.12 5.90 23.93
N GLU A 2 22.23 4.91 24.82
CA GLU A 2 21.14 3.99 25.18
C GLU A 2 19.91 4.68 25.78
N TYR A 3 20.08 5.60 26.75
CA TYR A 3 18.96 6.35 27.33
C TYR A 3 18.20 7.21 26.32
N PHE A 4 18.88 7.73 25.30
CA PHE A 4 18.24 8.48 24.21
C PHE A 4 17.42 7.56 23.30
N MET A 5 17.94 6.37 22.97
CA MET A 5 17.20 5.37 22.20
C MET A 5 16.00 4.82 22.98
N LEU A 6 16.16 4.58 24.28
CA LEU A 6 15.06 4.18 25.17
C LEU A 6 13.99 5.28 25.27
N GLY A 7 14.39 6.54 25.49
CA GLY A 7 13.45 7.66 25.55
C GLY A 7 12.71 7.88 24.22
N THR A 8 13.42 7.82 23.10
CA THR A 8 12.82 7.92 21.75
C THR A 8 11.89 6.75 21.46
N GLY A 9 12.29 5.53 21.83
CA GLY A 9 11.48 4.33 21.66
C GLY A 9 10.20 4.37 22.49
N VAL A 10 10.29 4.78 23.76
CA VAL A 10 9.11 4.94 24.63
C VAL A 10 8.20 6.05 24.13
N ALA A 11 8.76 7.19 23.70
CA ALA A 11 7.97 8.29 23.13
C ALA A 11 7.24 7.85 21.85
N LEU A 12 7.92 7.14 20.95
CA LEU A 12 7.32 6.56 19.74
C LEU A 12 6.24 5.53 20.08
N TRP A 13 6.49 4.69 21.07
CA TRP A 13 5.53 3.68 21.52
C TRP A 13 4.25 4.34 22.07
N VAL A 14 4.39 5.31 22.97
CA VAL A 14 3.24 6.03 23.55
C VAL A 14 2.50 6.81 22.46
N SER A 15 3.22 7.50 21.56
CA SER A 15 2.59 8.24 20.46
C SER A 15 1.86 7.33 19.47
N TRP A 16 2.26 6.07 19.34
CA TRP A 16 1.52 5.06 18.58
C TRP A 16 0.32 4.51 19.35
N GLN A 17 0.47 4.26 20.66
CA GLN A 17 -0.58 3.70 21.51
C GLN A 17 -1.77 4.63 21.67
N VAL A 18 -1.55 5.92 21.93
CA VAL A 18 -2.63 6.91 22.15
C VAL A 18 -3.66 6.95 21.00
N PRO A 19 -3.28 7.17 19.73
CA PRO A 19 -4.24 7.19 18.63
C PRO A 19 -4.85 5.81 18.35
N THR A 20 -4.11 4.71 18.60
CA THR A 20 -4.64 3.35 18.46
C THR A 20 -5.77 3.09 19.46
N ALA A 21 -5.53 3.41 20.74
CA ALA A 21 -6.53 3.28 21.79
C ALA A 21 -7.75 4.17 21.53
N LEU A 22 -7.50 5.42 21.09
CA LEU A 22 -8.56 6.34 20.71
C LEU A 22 -9.39 5.81 19.52
N GLY A 23 -8.74 5.23 18.51
CA GLY A 23 -9.40 4.62 17.36
C GLY A 23 -10.26 3.42 17.73
N ILE A 24 -9.79 2.57 18.65
CA ILE A 24 -10.58 1.43 19.17
C ILE A 24 -11.81 1.94 19.94
N TRP A 25 -11.64 2.96 20.80
CA TRP A 25 -12.73 3.49 21.61
C TRP A 25 -13.77 4.23 20.79
N LEU A 26 -13.34 5.09 19.85
CA LEU A 26 -14.23 5.83 18.96
C LEU A 26 -14.85 4.94 17.87
N GLY A 27 -14.14 3.88 17.44
CA GLY A 27 -14.57 3.02 16.33
C GLY A 27 -15.95 2.39 16.56
N GLY A 28 -16.27 2.03 17.80
CA GLY A 28 -17.58 1.49 18.16
C GLY A 28 -18.73 2.51 18.10
N ALA A 29 -18.44 3.80 18.13
CA ALA A 29 -19.44 4.87 18.02
C ALA A 29 -19.72 5.28 16.57
N VAL A 30 -18.96 4.78 15.59
CA VAL A 30 -19.10 5.20 14.19
C VAL A 30 -20.17 4.36 13.47
N PRO A 31 -21.10 4.98 12.74
CA PRO A 31 -22.09 4.26 11.95
C PRO A 31 -21.45 3.37 10.87
N ALA A 32 -22.00 2.17 10.68
CA ALA A 32 -21.55 1.24 9.62
C ALA A 32 -21.68 1.81 8.19
N SER A 33 -22.52 2.84 8.00
CA SER A 33 -22.67 3.51 6.71
C SER A 33 -21.43 4.28 6.26
N TRP A 34 -20.50 4.61 7.16
CA TRP A 34 -19.28 5.35 6.85
C TRP A 34 -18.17 4.53 6.19
N GLN A 35 -18.33 3.20 6.05
CA GLN A 35 -17.42 2.32 5.30
C GLN A 35 -15.94 2.45 5.71
N LEU A 36 -15.69 2.55 7.02
CA LEU A 36 -14.33 2.67 7.58
C LEU A 36 -13.40 1.51 7.19
N ASP A 37 -13.96 0.34 6.90
CA ASP A 37 -13.21 -0.82 6.40
C ASP A 37 -12.48 -0.53 5.07
N PHE A 38 -12.98 0.44 4.29
CA PHE A 38 -12.37 0.88 3.04
C PHE A 38 -11.36 2.03 3.23
N THR A 39 -11.33 2.67 4.40
CA THR A 39 -10.43 3.79 4.66
C THR A 39 -8.97 3.38 4.54
N LEU A 40 -8.59 2.23 5.10
CA LEU A 40 -7.19 1.78 5.08
C LEU A 40 -6.67 1.53 3.65
N PRO A 41 -7.35 0.77 2.78
CA PRO A 41 -7.01 0.71 1.35
C PRO A 41 -6.93 2.10 0.68
N LEU A 42 -7.87 2.99 0.97
CA LEU A 42 -7.91 4.33 0.38
C LEU A 42 -6.69 5.17 0.78
N THR A 43 -6.23 5.07 2.03
CA THR A 43 -5.02 5.76 2.49
C THR A 43 -3.79 5.30 1.72
N PHE A 44 -3.65 3.98 1.46
CA PHE A 44 -2.54 3.48 0.64
C PHE A 44 -2.62 3.98 -0.80
N ILE A 45 -3.82 4.01 -1.39
CA ILE A 45 -4.03 4.57 -2.73
C ILE A 45 -3.63 6.05 -2.74
N ALA A 46 -4.06 6.83 -1.75
CA ALA A 46 -3.74 8.26 -1.64
C ALA A 46 -2.22 8.51 -1.51
N LEU A 47 -1.50 7.64 -0.79
CA LEU A 47 -0.04 7.71 -0.67
C LEU A 47 0.69 7.31 -1.95
N ILE A 48 0.18 6.33 -2.68
CA ILE A 48 0.81 5.82 -3.91
C ILE A 48 0.51 6.70 -5.11
N MET A 49 -0.69 7.30 -5.20
CA MET A 49 -1.12 8.14 -6.31
C MET A 49 -0.09 9.20 -6.74
N PRO A 50 0.50 10.02 -5.85
CA PRO A 50 1.51 11.02 -6.24
C PRO A 50 2.84 10.40 -6.73
N LEU A 51 3.07 9.12 -6.47
CA LEU A 51 4.25 8.38 -6.93
C LEU A 51 4.06 7.81 -8.35
N LEU A 52 2.82 7.68 -8.85
CA LEU A 52 2.50 7.12 -10.16
C LEU A 52 2.53 8.18 -11.27
N LYS A 53 3.72 8.71 -11.57
CA LYS A 53 3.91 9.77 -12.57
C LYS A 53 4.19 9.24 -13.97
N GLU A 54 4.84 8.09 -14.06
CA GLU A 54 5.33 7.54 -15.31
C GLU A 54 4.47 6.37 -15.81
N ARG A 55 4.42 6.19 -17.14
CA ARG A 55 3.64 5.10 -17.78
C ARG A 55 4.00 3.70 -17.26
N PRO A 56 5.29 3.36 -17.02
CA PRO A 56 5.65 2.07 -16.42
C PRO A 56 5.10 1.88 -15.00
N GLN A 57 5.04 2.95 -14.20
CA GLN A 57 4.51 2.90 -12.83
C GLN A 57 2.99 2.66 -12.84
N LEU A 58 2.27 3.36 -13.73
CA LEU A 58 0.83 3.14 -13.92
C LEU A 58 0.54 1.71 -14.42
N GLY A 59 1.32 1.22 -15.39
CA GLY A 59 1.16 -0.15 -15.88
C GLY A 59 1.45 -1.22 -14.83
N ALA A 60 2.47 -1.01 -13.99
CA ALA A 60 2.74 -1.88 -12.84
C ALA A 60 1.57 -1.91 -11.85
N ALA A 61 1.05 -0.73 -11.49
CA ALA A 61 -0.06 -0.60 -10.54
C ALA A 61 -1.36 -1.23 -11.07
N LEU A 62 -1.70 -1.01 -12.34
CA LEU A 62 -2.87 -1.63 -12.98
C LEU A 62 -2.74 -3.15 -13.05
N THR A 63 -1.57 -3.65 -13.44
CA THR A 63 -1.33 -5.10 -13.51
C THR A 63 -1.44 -5.75 -12.14
N ALA A 64 -0.83 -5.15 -11.12
CA ALA A 64 -0.96 -5.64 -9.74
C ALA A 64 -2.42 -5.63 -9.26
N GLY A 65 -3.17 -4.55 -9.54
CA GLY A 65 -4.59 -4.44 -9.18
C GLY A 65 -5.44 -5.53 -9.83
N VAL A 66 -5.28 -5.76 -11.14
CA VAL A 66 -6.03 -6.79 -11.88
C VAL A 66 -5.69 -8.19 -11.39
N VAL A 67 -4.41 -8.52 -11.24
CA VAL A 67 -3.97 -9.85 -10.76
C VAL A 67 -4.41 -10.07 -9.31
N GLY A 68 -4.36 -9.04 -8.48
CA GLY A 68 -4.83 -9.11 -7.09
C GLY A 68 -6.32 -9.39 -7.00
N LEU A 69 -7.12 -8.72 -7.85
CA LEU A 69 -8.57 -8.95 -7.92
C LEU A 69 -8.90 -10.35 -8.46
N ALA A 70 -8.23 -10.77 -9.55
CA ALA A 70 -8.40 -12.12 -10.11
C ALA A 70 -7.96 -13.21 -9.12
N GLY A 71 -6.92 -12.94 -8.33
CA GLY A 71 -6.38 -13.84 -7.33
C GLY A 71 -7.10 -13.83 -5.98
N ASN A 72 -8.21 -13.07 -5.81
CA ASN A 72 -8.90 -12.92 -4.53
C ASN A 72 -9.43 -14.25 -3.96
N ALA A 73 -9.73 -15.23 -4.82
CA ALA A 73 -10.21 -16.54 -4.41
C ALA A 73 -9.11 -17.47 -3.85
N LEU A 74 -7.82 -17.12 -4.00
CA LEU A 74 -6.74 -17.97 -3.49
C LEU A 74 -6.64 -17.93 -1.96
N PRO A 75 -6.39 -19.09 -1.31
CA PRO A 75 -6.15 -19.14 0.13
C PRO A 75 -4.85 -18.41 0.50
N TYR A 76 -4.71 -18.07 1.79
CA TYR A 76 -3.51 -17.44 2.37
C TYR A 76 -3.06 -16.14 1.69
N LYS A 77 -3.95 -15.42 0.99
CA LYS A 77 -3.63 -14.17 0.27
C LYS A 77 -2.57 -14.34 -0.83
N LEU A 78 -2.42 -15.55 -1.41
CA LEU A 78 -1.49 -15.77 -2.53
C LEU A 78 -1.77 -14.86 -3.73
N GLY A 79 -3.01 -14.43 -3.94
CA GLY A 79 -3.37 -13.44 -4.96
C GLY A 79 -2.56 -12.13 -4.84
N LEU A 80 -2.27 -11.66 -3.62
CA LEU A 80 -1.47 -10.45 -3.39
C LEU A 80 0.02 -10.69 -3.71
N VAL A 81 0.52 -11.88 -3.41
CA VAL A 81 1.90 -12.28 -3.74
C VAL A 81 2.07 -12.31 -5.26
N LEU A 82 1.15 -12.98 -5.97
CA LEU A 82 1.14 -13.01 -7.43
C LEU A 82 1.01 -11.62 -8.05
N ALA A 83 0.13 -10.78 -7.50
CA ALA A 83 -0.04 -9.39 -7.92
C ALA A 83 1.27 -8.59 -7.83
N THR A 84 2.02 -8.79 -6.74
CA THR A 84 3.30 -8.11 -6.51
C THR A 84 4.31 -8.49 -7.59
N PHE A 85 4.49 -9.79 -7.84
CA PHE A 85 5.42 -10.27 -8.87
C PHE A 85 4.98 -9.83 -10.28
N ALA A 86 3.69 -9.93 -10.59
CA ALA A 86 3.16 -9.52 -11.89
C ALA A 86 3.32 -8.01 -12.13
N GLY A 87 3.04 -7.18 -11.11
CA GLY A 87 3.21 -5.73 -11.18
C GLY A 87 4.68 -5.33 -11.40
N ILE A 88 5.62 -5.94 -10.66
CA ILE A 88 7.05 -5.71 -10.84
C ILE A 88 7.49 -6.10 -12.26
N ALA A 89 7.09 -7.28 -12.74
CA ALA A 89 7.44 -7.75 -14.08
C ALA A 89 6.91 -6.80 -15.17
N ALA A 90 5.64 -6.40 -15.09
CA ALA A 90 5.03 -5.47 -16.04
C ALA A 90 5.70 -4.09 -16.00
N GLY A 91 5.99 -3.55 -14.82
CA GLY A 91 6.69 -2.28 -14.66
C GLY A 91 8.08 -2.31 -15.30
N LEU A 92 8.86 -3.36 -15.04
CA LEU A 92 10.20 -3.53 -15.63
C LEU A 92 10.16 -3.68 -17.15
N LEU A 93 9.17 -4.41 -17.68
CA LEU A 93 8.98 -4.57 -19.13
C LEU A 93 8.64 -3.23 -19.80
N LEU A 94 7.71 -2.47 -19.22
CA LEU A 94 7.31 -1.16 -19.73
C LEU A 94 8.43 -0.13 -19.65
N GLU A 95 9.23 -0.14 -18.58
CA GLU A 95 10.40 0.72 -18.44
C GLU A 95 11.45 0.41 -19.51
N ARG A 96 11.67 -0.88 -19.81
CA ARG A 96 12.59 -1.32 -20.87
C ARG A 96 12.12 -0.90 -22.26
N TRP A 97 10.84 -1.04 -22.57
CA TRP A 97 10.29 -0.62 -23.86
C TRP A 97 10.34 0.90 -24.06
N GLY A 98 10.08 1.67 -23.00
CA GLY A 98 10.19 3.14 -23.05
C GLY A 98 11.62 3.62 -23.34
N ARG A 99 12.64 2.95 -22.75
CA ARG A 99 14.06 3.26 -23.01
C ARG A 99 14.52 2.83 -24.40
N GLY A 100 14.00 1.72 -24.93
CA GLY A 100 14.37 1.22 -26.26
C GLY A 100 13.99 2.15 -27.41
N GLY A 101 12.94 2.96 -27.25
CA GLY A 101 12.49 3.94 -28.26
C GLY A 101 13.21 5.29 -28.24
N GLN A 102 14.10 5.54 -27.27
CA GLN A 102 14.80 6.83 -27.12
C GLN A 102 16.23 6.81 -27.71
N HIS A 103 16.68 5.64 -28.17
CA HIS A 103 17.99 5.40 -28.81
C HIS A 103 17.89 4.98 -30.28
N ALA A 104 16.69 5.01 -30.87
CA ALA A 104 16.43 4.76 -32.29
C ALA A 104 15.96 6.07 -32.96
#